data_AF-A0A2H5V0A3-F1
#
_entry.id   AF-A0A2H5V0A3-F1
#
_cell.length_a   1.000
_cell.length_b   1.000
_cell.length_c   1.000
_cell.angle_alpha   90.00
_cell.angle_beta   90.00
_cell.angle_gamma   90.00
#
_symmetry.space_group_name_H-M   'P 1'
#
loop_
_entity.id
_entity.type
_entity.pdbx_description
1 polymer ?
#
loop_
_entity_poly.entity_id
_entity_poly.type
_entity_poly.pdbx_seq_one_letter_code
_entity_poly.pdbx_strand_id
1 'polypeptide(L)'
;MKALEPPWHVKRTLVTRVEAESDSRFGFPPGRRPMEQHLRLGVINLDKHRGPTSHDVAATVRKMMGLSLVGHGGTLEVSGISRRLRGTASDAGGRRQMHAGHNA
;
A
#
# COMPACT_ATOMS: atom_id res chain seq x y z
N MET A 1 -6.88 -32.85 8.46
CA MET A 1 -7.44 -31.48 8.41
C MET A 1 -7.25 -30.95 6.99
N LYS A 2 -8.28 -30.38 6.35
CA LYS A 2 -8.19 -29.87 4.96
C LYS A 2 -7.54 -28.47 4.99
N ALA A 3 -6.58 -28.22 4.11
CA ALA A 3 -5.98 -26.89 3.96
C ALA A 3 -7.06 -25.90 3.48
N LEU A 4 -7.07 -24.69 4.04
CA LEU A 4 -7.93 -23.61 3.58
C LEU A 4 -7.38 -23.09 2.25
N GLU A 5 -8.22 -23.02 1.23
CA GLU A 5 -7.87 -22.40 -0.05
C GLU A 5 -7.61 -20.91 0.15
N PRO A 6 -6.55 -20.35 -0.45
CA PRO A 6 -6.27 -18.94 -0.28
C PRO A 6 -7.36 -18.09 -0.96
N PRO A 7 -7.63 -16.87 -0.45
CA PRO A 7 -8.78 -16.07 -0.87
C PRO A 7 -8.88 -15.79 -2.38
N TRP A 8 -7.75 -15.78 -3.11
CA TRP A 8 -7.67 -15.54 -4.55
C TRP A 8 -8.00 -16.76 -5.42
N HIS A 9 -8.04 -17.97 -4.87
CA HIS A 9 -8.53 -19.17 -5.59
C HIS A 9 -10.05 -19.34 -5.47
N VAL A 10 -10.68 -18.64 -4.54
CA VAL A 10 -12.13 -18.67 -4.35
C VAL A 10 -12.80 -17.79 -5.40
N LYS A 11 -13.47 -18.41 -6.38
CA LYS A 11 -14.32 -17.71 -7.35
C LYS A 11 -15.52 -17.10 -6.63
N ARG A 12 -15.70 -15.78 -6.76
CA ARG A 12 -16.81 -15.03 -6.17
C ARG A 12 -17.71 -14.50 -7.28
N THR A 13 -19.01 -14.58 -7.06
CA THR A 13 -20.01 -13.97 -7.94
C THR A 13 -20.43 -12.62 -7.34
N LEU A 14 -20.45 -11.58 -8.16
CA LEU A 14 -20.99 -10.28 -7.77
C LEU A 14 -22.49 -10.24 -8.05
N VAL A 15 -23.27 -9.77 -7.07
CA VAL A 15 -24.71 -9.55 -7.21
C VAL A 15 -24.99 -8.09 -6.92
N THR A 16 -25.60 -7.40 -7.88
CA THR A 16 -26.00 -5.99 -7.72
C THR A 16 -27.33 -5.92 -6.99
N ARG A 17 -27.34 -5.28 -5.81
CA ARG A 17 -28.56 -5.07 -5.05
C ARG A 17 -29.35 -3.86 -5.54
N VAL A 18 -28.65 -2.78 -5.89
CA VAL A 18 -29.19 -1.49 -6.31
C VAL A 18 -28.20 -0.84 -7.29
N GLU A 19 -28.71 -0.16 -8.31
CA GLU A 19 -27.91 0.68 -9.20
C GLU A 19 -27.66 2.04 -8.56
N ALA A 20 -26.39 2.47 -8.52
CA ALA A 20 -25.98 3.75 -7.97
C ALA A 20 -24.75 4.28 -8.71
N GLU A 21 -24.68 5.58 -8.88
CA GLU A 21 -23.56 6.27 -9.53
C GLU A 21 -22.74 7.08 -8.51
N SER A 22 -21.46 7.26 -8.81
CA SER A 22 -20.57 8.12 -8.02
C SER A 22 -20.36 9.44 -8.73
N ASP A 23 -20.47 10.55 -8.00
CA ASP A 23 -20.21 11.88 -8.54
C ASP A 23 -18.70 12.12 -8.73
N SER A 24 -18.31 12.35 -9.98
CA SER A 24 -16.90 12.52 -10.39
C SER A 24 -16.21 13.76 -9.82
N ARG A 25 -16.97 14.69 -9.22
CA ARG A 25 -16.40 15.87 -8.53
C ARG A 25 -15.70 15.49 -7.23
N PHE A 26 -15.93 14.28 -6.71
CA PHE A 26 -15.36 13.82 -5.45
C PHE A 26 -14.32 12.72 -5.65
N GLY A 27 -13.15 12.92 -5.04
CA GLY A 27 -12.05 11.96 -5.08
C GLY A 27 -11.38 11.83 -6.45
N PHE A 28 -10.55 10.80 -6.59
CA PHE A 28 -9.83 10.52 -7.83
C PHE A 28 -9.84 9.01 -8.11
N PRO A 29 -10.17 8.58 -9.35
CA PRO A 29 -9.97 7.20 -9.73
C PRO A 29 -8.48 6.83 -9.61
N PRO A 30 -8.13 5.57 -9.27
CA PRO A 30 -6.77 5.20 -8.90
C PRO A 30 -5.68 5.63 -9.90
N GLY A 31 -5.96 5.59 -11.20
CA GLY A 31 -5.02 5.99 -12.25
C GLY A 31 -4.97 7.48 -12.59
N ARG A 32 -5.79 8.33 -11.94
CA ARG A 32 -5.80 9.79 -12.15
C ARG A 32 -5.57 10.58 -10.86
N ARG A 33 -5.01 9.94 -9.84
CA ARG A 33 -4.66 10.61 -8.58
C ARG A 33 -3.53 11.60 -8.82
N PRO A 34 -3.50 12.75 -8.12
CA PRO A 34 -2.30 13.57 -8.06
C PRO A 34 -1.12 12.78 -7.47
N MET A 35 0.11 13.12 -7.84
CA MET A 35 1.31 12.42 -7.39
C MET A 35 1.43 12.32 -5.86
N GLU A 36 1.03 13.36 -5.14
CA GLU A 36 1.02 13.35 -3.67
C GLU A 36 0.11 12.25 -3.11
N GLN A 37 -1.07 12.04 -3.71
CA GLN A 37 -1.97 10.95 -3.31
C GLN A 37 -1.45 9.58 -3.72
N HIS A 38 -0.72 9.48 -4.84
CA HIS A 38 -0.04 8.25 -5.21
C HIS A 38 1.04 7.86 -4.20
N LEU A 39 1.83 8.82 -3.72
CA LEU A 39 2.84 8.55 -2.70
C LEU A 39 2.21 8.16 -1.37
N ARG A 40 1.15 8.86 -0.96
CA ARG A 40 0.49 8.65 0.34
C ARG A 40 -0.32 7.35 0.41
N LEU A 41 -0.95 6.93 -0.70
CA LEU A 41 -1.87 5.77 -0.73
C LEU A 41 -1.33 4.61 -1.57
N GLY A 42 -0.10 4.72 -2.06
CA GLY A 42 0.52 3.78 -2.97
C GLY A 42 1.16 2.60 -2.29
N VAL A 43 1.36 1.54 -3.08
CA VAL A 43 2.14 0.37 -2.71
C VAL A 43 3.22 0.17 -3.76
N ILE A 44 4.47 0.06 -3.34
CA ILE A 44 5.61 -0.20 -4.22
C ILE A 44 5.95 -1.68 -4.13
N ASN A 45 5.80 -2.39 -5.25
CA ASN A 45 6.27 -3.77 -5.39
C ASN A 45 7.78 -3.77 -5.70
N LEU A 46 8.59 -3.78 -4.64
CA LEU A 46 10.04 -3.67 -4.68
C LEU A 46 10.70 -5.05 -4.66
N ASP A 47 11.62 -5.33 -5.58
CA ASP A 47 12.47 -6.51 -5.52
C ASP A 47 13.66 -6.25 -4.57
N LYS A 48 13.65 -6.89 -3.40
CA LYS A 48 14.67 -6.68 -2.36
C LYS A 48 15.95 -7.41 -2.74
N HIS A 49 17.05 -6.66 -2.85
CA HIS A 49 18.39 -7.22 -3.00
C HIS A 49 18.82 -7.96 -1.72
N ARG A 50 19.75 -8.93 -1.84
CA ARG A 50 20.32 -9.66 -0.70
C ARG A 50 21.23 -8.76 0.14
N GLY A 51 21.27 -8.98 1.45
CA GLY A 51 22.10 -8.22 2.39
C GLY A 51 21.28 -7.44 3.40
N PRO A 52 20.61 -6.33 3.00
CA PRO A 52 19.90 -5.48 3.95
C PRO A 52 18.64 -6.13 4.52
N THR A 53 18.31 -5.79 5.76
CA THR A 53 17.05 -6.19 6.37
C THR A 53 15.87 -5.52 5.68
N SER A 54 14.66 -6.06 5.86
CA SER A 54 13.47 -5.43 5.27
C SER A 54 13.22 -4.02 5.83
N HIS A 55 13.61 -3.79 7.09
CA HIS A 55 13.55 -2.48 7.73
C HIS A 55 14.55 -1.48 7.12
N ASP A 56 15.77 -1.92 6.82
CA ASP A 56 16.80 -1.06 6.20
C ASP A 56 16.39 -0.60 4.79
N VAL A 57 15.81 -1.51 4.01
CA VAL A 57 15.31 -1.16 2.67
C VAL A 57 14.13 -0.19 2.78
N ALA A 58 13.19 -0.41 3.71
CA ALA A 58 12.09 0.51 3.95
C ALA A 58 12.58 1.90 4.40
N ALA A 59 13.59 1.97 5.29
CA ALA A 59 14.19 3.22 5.72
C ALA A 59 14.89 3.97 4.57
N THR A 60 15.56 3.23 3.68
CA THR A 60 16.20 3.79 2.48
C THR A 60 15.17 4.38 1.53
N VAL A 61 14.09 3.64 1.23
CA VAL A 61 12.98 4.11 0.39
C VAL A 61 12.34 5.36 1.00
N ARG A 62 12.08 5.36 2.31
CA ARG A 62 11.54 6.51 3.03
C ARG A 62 12.42 7.75 2.86
N LYS A 63 13.74 7.61 3.02
CA LYS A 63 14.70 8.71 2.87
C LYS A 63 14.79 9.20 1.42
N MET A 64 14.89 8.30 0.44
CA MET A 64 15.00 8.66 -0.99
C MET A 64 13.77 9.40 -1.51
N MET A 65 12.58 8.99 -1.06
CA MET A 65 11.30 9.53 -1.52
C MET A 65 10.78 10.68 -0.65
N GLY A 66 11.52 11.08 0.40
CA GLY A 66 11.10 12.15 1.32
C GLY A 66 9.81 11.86 2.09
N LEU A 67 9.53 10.58 2.38
CA LEU A 67 8.28 10.15 3.00
C LEU A 67 8.34 10.27 4.53
N SER A 68 7.20 10.55 5.15
CA SER A 68 7.10 10.66 6.62
C SER A 68 7.01 9.29 7.29
N LEU A 69 6.37 8.32 6.63
CA LEU A 69 6.18 6.96 7.14
C LEU A 69 6.25 5.94 5.98
N VAL A 70 6.80 4.77 6.26
CA VAL A 70 6.79 3.62 5.35
C VAL A 70 6.64 2.37 6.19
N GLY A 71 5.67 1.52 5.84
CA GLY A 71 5.51 0.16 6.35
C GLY A 71 5.91 -0.88 5.31
N HIS A 72 6.20 -2.11 5.76
CA HIS A 72 6.42 -3.27 4.90
C HIS A 72 5.44 -4.39 5.26
N GLY A 73 4.92 -5.11 4.27
CA GLY A 73 3.86 -6.13 4.45
C GLY A 73 4.27 -7.44 5.15
N GLY A 74 5.40 -7.45 5.86
CA GLY A 74 5.99 -8.63 6.50
C GLY A 74 7.52 -8.65 6.42
N THR A 75 8.19 -9.26 7.39
CA THR A 75 9.65 -9.43 7.38
C THR A 75 10.00 -10.72 6.67
N LEU A 76 10.53 -10.64 5.45
CA LEU A 76 11.14 -11.77 4.77
C LEU A 76 12.62 -11.84 5.18
N GLU A 77 12.90 -12.41 6.36
CA GLU A 77 14.26 -12.85 6.71
C GLU A 77 14.63 -14.03 5.80
N VAL A 78 15.67 -13.87 4.99
CA VAL A 78 16.13 -14.92 4.06
C VAL A 78 17.21 -15.73 4.75
N SER A 79 16.83 -16.79 5.48
CA SER A 79 17.77 -17.87 5.80
C SER A 79 17.86 -18.82 4.60
N GLY A 80 18.70 -18.46 3.63
CA GLY A 80 19.20 -19.40 2.63
C GLY A 80 18.58 -19.36 1.24
N ILE A 81 19.50 -19.40 0.25
CA ILE A 81 19.34 -19.82 -1.15
C ILE A 81 18.61 -18.85 -2.10
N SER A 82 19.25 -18.71 -3.27
CA SER A 82 19.00 -17.80 -4.39
C SER A 82 17.54 -17.74 -4.91
N ARG A 83 16.78 -16.73 -4.49
CA ARG A 83 15.60 -16.17 -5.18
C ARG A 83 15.65 -14.64 -5.07
N ARG A 84 15.34 -13.95 -6.18
CA ARG A 84 14.91 -12.53 -6.23
C ARG A 84 13.56 -12.44 -5.52
N LEU A 85 13.37 -11.49 -4.60
CA LEU A 85 12.21 -11.46 -3.71
C LEU A 85 11.47 -10.12 -3.79
N ARG A 86 10.24 -10.18 -4.26
CA ARG A 86 9.27 -9.08 -4.33
C ARG A 86 8.68 -8.80 -2.93
N GLY A 87 8.73 -7.55 -2.48
CA GLY A 87 8.13 -7.04 -1.24
C GLY A 87 7.34 -5.76 -1.51
N THR A 88 6.38 -5.44 -0.62
CA THR A 88 5.52 -4.26 -0.78
C THR A 88 5.86 -3.20 0.28
N ALA A 89 6.14 -1.97 -0.15
CA ALA A 89 6.30 -0.81 0.72
C ALA A 89 5.12 0.17 0.53
N SER A 90 4.49 0.61 1.62
CA SER A 90 3.36 1.55 1.58
C SER A 90 3.55 2.66 2.61
N ASP A 91 3.15 3.89 2.28
CA ASP A 91 3.04 4.97 3.27
C ASP A 91 1.77 4.75 4.12
N ALA A 92 1.91 4.79 5.44
CA ALA A 92 0.79 4.69 6.39
C ALA A 92 0.41 6.07 6.99
N GLY A 93 0.98 7.15 6.43
CA GLY A 93 0.85 8.53 6.90
C GLY A 93 -0.51 9.16 6.65
N GLY A 94 -1.49 8.83 7.48
CA GLY A 94 -2.70 9.63 7.66
C GLY A 94 -2.40 10.92 8.43
N ARG A 95 -2.16 12.06 7.76
CA ARG A 95 -2.22 13.38 8.45
C ARG A 95 -3.65 13.60 8.94
N ARG A 96 -3.82 13.73 10.26
CA ARG A 96 -5.04 14.26 10.90
C ARG A 96 -5.27 15.68 10.35
N GLN A 97 -6.41 15.90 9.71
CA GLN A 97 -6.92 17.26 9.51
C GLN A 97 -7.33 17.79 10.88
N MET A 98 -6.52 18.68 11.44
CA MET A 98 -6.96 19.57 12.51
C MET A 98 -7.79 20.66 11.84
N HIS A 99 -9.12 20.53 11.90
CA HIS A 99 -10.00 21.64 11.57
C HIS A 99 -9.81 22.73 12.64
N ALA A 100 -9.05 23.77 12.32
CA ALA A 100 -9.15 25.04 13.02
C ALA A 100 -10.41 25.73 12.48
N GLY A 101 -11.52 25.53 13.16
CA GLY A 101 -12.67 26.41 13.03
C GLY A 101 -12.31 27.79 13.57
N HIS A 102 -12.59 28.82 12.80
CA HIS A 102 -12.89 30.14 13.32
C HIS A 102 -14.05 30.70 12.49
N ASN A 103 -15.21 30.76 13.14
CA ASN A 103 -16.31 31.65 12.79
C ASN A 103 -15.93 33.05 13.26
N ALA A 104 -16.04 34.05 12.38
CA ALA A 104 -16.57 35.40 12.59
C ALA A 104 -16.34 36.22 11.32
#